data_AF-A0A392MS91-F1
#
_entry.id   AF-A0A392MS91-F1
#
_cell.length_a   1.000
_cell.length_b   1.000
_cell.length_c   1.000
_cell.angle_alpha   90.00
_cell.angle_beta   90.00
_cell.angle_gamma   90.00
#
_symmetry.space_group_name_H-M   'P 1'
#
loop_
_entity.id
_entity.type
_entity.pdbx_description
1 polymer ?
#
loop_
_entity_poly.entity_id
_entity_poly.type
_entity_poly.pdbx_seq_one_letter_code
_entity_poly.pdbx_strand_id
1 'polypeptide(L)'
;MVYYKISHVDGRITNPEQRIASDVPKFCSELSEIVQDDLTAVTDGLLYTWRLCSYASPKYVFWILLRSDVRINDFPLNLMFWPFQAYVLGAGAAIRNFSPSFGKLMSREQQLEGDYRQLHSRLRTHSESIAFYGGERREESHIQQKFKTLVGHMSRVLHDHWWFGMIQDFLLKYLGATFAVILIIEPFFSGHLRPDSSTLGRAEMLSNLRYHTSVIISLFQSLGTLSISARRLNRLSGYADRIYELMAVSRELSLVDEKSSL
;
A
#
# COMPACT_ATOMS: atom_id res chain seq x y z
N MET A 1 30.10 20.26 -15.84
CA MET A 1 30.14 19.37 -17.03
C MET A 1 29.22 18.17 -16.93
N VAL A 2 29.06 17.54 -15.76
CA VAL A 2 28.24 16.33 -15.57
C VAL A 2 26.77 16.52 -15.98
N TYR A 3 26.10 17.61 -15.60
CA TYR A 3 24.71 17.89 -16.01
C TYR A 3 24.53 17.94 -17.54
N TYR A 4 25.46 18.60 -18.25
CA TYR A 4 25.43 18.69 -19.70
C TYR A 4 25.62 17.31 -20.36
N LYS A 5 26.57 16.50 -19.85
CA LYS A 5 26.80 15.13 -20.31
C LYS A 5 25.56 14.24 -20.09
N ILE A 6 24.93 14.29 -18.91
CA ILE A 6 23.69 13.54 -18.62
C ILE A 6 22.53 13.99 -19.51
N SER A 7 22.43 15.30 -19.80
CA SER A 7 21.28 15.84 -20.53
C SER A 7 21.38 15.72 -22.06
N HIS A 8 22.58 15.75 -22.63
CA HIS A 8 22.77 15.86 -24.09
C HIS A 8 23.65 14.76 -24.69
N VAL A 9 24.46 14.07 -23.89
CA VAL A 9 25.43 13.08 -24.40
C VAL A 9 25.00 11.66 -24.04
N ASP A 10 24.48 11.45 -22.82
CA ASP A 10 24.07 10.15 -22.35
C ASP A 10 22.54 9.97 -22.44
N GLY A 11 22.10 9.16 -23.40
CA GLY A 11 20.66 8.90 -23.66
C GLY A 11 20.02 7.90 -22.69
N ARG A 12 20.77 7.39 -21.70
CA ARG A 12 20.28 6.36 -20.76
C ARG A 12 19.19 6.90 -19.82
N ILE A 13 19.21 8.18 -19.49
CA ILE A 13 18.23 8.82 -18.61
C ILE A 13 17.35 9.78 -19.42
N THR A 14 16.08 9.42 -19.58
CA THR A 14 15.08 10.31 -20.18
C THR A 14 14.74 11.44 -19.20
N ASN A 15 14.96 12.70 -19.62
CA ASN A 15 14.62 13.94 -18.89
C ASN A 15 15.14 14.00 -17.44
N PRO A 16 16.47 14.17 -17.23
CA PRO A 16 17.08 14.24 -15.89
C PRO A 16 16.56 15.40 -15.03
N GLU A 17 16.24 16.53 -15.67
CA GLU A 17 15.64 17.70 -15.02
C GLU A 17 14.30 17.39 -14.34
N GLN A 18 13.45 16.59 -14.99
CA GLN A 18 12.17 16.17 -14.45
C GLN A 18 12.38 15.23 -13.25
N ARG A 19 13.34 14.32 -13.32
CA ARG A 19 13.65 13.42 -12.19
C ARG A 19 14.12 14.21 -10.96
N ILE A 20 14.99 15.20 -11.15
CA ILE A 20 15.49 16.03 -10.04
C ILE A 20 14.37 16.91 -9.44
N ALA A 21 13.61 17.60 -10.30
CA ALA A 21 12.64 18.60 -9.83
C ALA A 21 11.30 18.00 -9.36
N SER A 22 10.86 16.86 -9.90
CA SER A 22 9.57 16.24 -9.55
C SER A 22 9.75 15.01 -8.67
N ASP A 23 10.69 14.12 -8.97
CA ASP A 23 10.73 12.81 -8.29
C ASP A 23 11.35 12.91 -6.90
N VAL A 24 12.34 13.79 -6.68
CA VAL A 24 12.96 14.00 -5.36
C VAL A 24 11.96 14.57 -4.33
N PRO A 25 11.22 15.66 -4.59
CA PRO A 25 10.26 16.19 -3.63
C PRO A 25 9.10 15.23 -3.36
N LYS A 26 8.62 14.52 -4.40
CA LYS A 26 7.58 13.49 -4.25
C LYS A 26 8.07 12.32 -3.41
N PHE A 27 9.31 11.88 -3.59
CA PHE A 27 9.91 10.85 -2.76
C PHE A 27 9.97 11.28 -1.28
N CYS A 28 10.45 12.49 -1.00
CA CYS A 28 10.56 12.99 0.38
C CYS A 28 9.20 13.15 1.07
N SER A 29 8.20 13.70 0.38
CA SER A 29 6.85 13.86 0.92
C SER A 29 6.16 12.52 1.19
N GLU A 30 6.14 11.63 0.19
CA GLU A 30 5.56 10.28 0.36
C GLU A 30 6.29 9.45 1.42
N LEU A 31 7.63 9.54 1.49
CA LEU A 31 8.40 8.87 2.53
C LEU A 31 8.00 9.38 3.92
N SER A 32 7.87 10.69 4.10
CA SER A 32 7.49 11.28 5.39
C SER A 32 6.10 10.83 5.82
N GLU A 33 5.13 10.82 4.91
CA GLU A 33 3.77 10.36 5.19
C GLU A 33 3.73 8.87 5.54
N ILE A 34 4.41 8.03 4.76
CA ILE A 34 4.47 6.58 5.01
C ILE A 34 5.11 6.30 6.37
N VAL A 35 6.22 6.97 6.70
CA VAL A 35 6.91 6.76 7.99
C VAL A 35 5.99 7.15 9.15
N GLN A 36 5.25 8.25 9.04
CA GLN A 36 4.32 8.68 10.09
C GLN A 36 3.16 7.69 10.27
N ASP A 37 2.55 7.26 9.16
CA ASP A 37 1.42 6.33 9.17
C ASP A 37 1.84 4.94 9.67
N ASP A 38 2.98 4.42 9.18
CA ASP A 38 3.48 3.10 9.57
C ASP A 38 3.97 3.08 11.00
N LEU A 39 4.68 4.10 11.46
CA LEU A 39 5.13 4.14 12.85
C LEU A 39 3.92 4.11 13.80
N THR A 40 2.87 4.88 13.48
CA THR A 40 1.62 4.88 14.25
C THR A 40 0.95 3.50 14.20
N ALA A 41 0.80 2.93 13.01
CA ALA A 41 0.11 1.66 12.83
C ALA A 41 0.87 0.46 13.42
N VAL A 42 2.21 0.45 13.34
CA VAL A 42 3.07 -0.54 14.01
C VAL A 42 2.98 -0.39 15.51
N THR A 43 3.03 0.84 16.04
CA THR A 43 2.92 1.09 17.49
C THR A 43 1.57 0.61 18.02
N ASP A 44 0.48 0.97 17.34
CA ASP A 44 -0.86 0.50 17.68
C ASP A 44 -0.96 -1.02 17.57
N GLY A 45 -0.46 -1.59 16.48
CA GLY A 45 -0.42 -3.04 16.27
C GLY A 45 0.29 -3.78 17.39
N LEU A 46 1.49 -3.32 17.78
CA LEU A 46 2.27 -3.90 18.88
C LEU A 46 1.58 -3.72 20.23
N LEU A 47 1.06 -2.53 20.52
CA LEU A 47 0.38 -2.25 21.78
C LEU A 47 -0.89 -3.09 21.93
N TYR A 48 -1.75 -3.15 20.92
CA TYR A 48 -2.98 -3.95 20.97
C TYR A 48 -2.68 -5.45 20.98
N THR A 49 -1.68 -5.90 20.22
CA THR A 49 -1.21 -7.31 20.28
C THR A 49 -0.68 -7.65 21.67
N TRP A 50 0.14 -6.78 22.27
CA TRP A 50 0.67 -6.98 23.61
C TRP A 50 -0.44 -7.00 24.67
N ARG A 51 -1.43 -6.11 24.56
CA ARG A 51 -2.63 -6.12 25.41
C ARG A 51 -3.38 -7.44 25.27
N LEU A 52 -3.67 -7.89 24.06
CA LEU A 52 -4.32 -9.18 23.81
C LEU A 52 -3.53 -10.34 24.43
N CYS A 53 -2.20 -10.39 24.29
CA CYS A 53 -1.35 -11.42 24.89
C CYS A 53 -1.27 -11.35 26.43
N SER A 54 -1.45 -10.17 27.03
CA SER A 54 -1.47 -10.01 28.48
C SER A 54 -2.81 -10.48 29.09
N TYR A 55 -3.91 -10.37 28.35
CA TYR A 55 -5.25 -10.76 28.82
C TYR A 55 -5.58 -12.22 28.47
N ALA A 56 -5.39 -12.60 27.20
CA ALA A 56 -5.40 -14.00 26.79
C ALA A 56 -4.00 -14.54 27.07
N SER A 57 -3.81 -15.25 28.19
CA SER A 57 -2.52 -15.85 28.57
C SER A 57 -1.78 -16.37 27.33
N PRO A 58 -0.45 -16.14 27.16
CA PRO A 58 0.30 -16.48 25.93
C PRO A 58 0.08 -17.91 25.45
N LYS A 59 -0.24 -18.79 26.41
CA LYS A 59 -0.66 -20.17 26.17
C LYS A 59 -1.88 -20.26 25.26
N TYR A 60 -2.93 -19.45 25.40
CA TYR A 60 -4.15 -19.49 24.56
C TYR A 60 -3.92 -19.01 23.13
N VAL A 61 -3.16 -17.92 22.92
CA VAL A 61 -2.82 -17.44 21.57
C VAL A 61 -1.93 -18.45 20.85
N PHE A 62 -0.92 -18.98 21.55
CA PHE A 62 -0.07 -20.06 21.05
C PHE A 62 -0.86 -21.36 20.81
N TRP A 63 -1.86 -21.66 21.62
CA TRP A 63 -2.73 -22.84 21.50
C TRP A 63 -3.77 -22.71 20.37
N ILE A 64 -4.26 -21.49 20.09
CA ILE A 64 -5.08 -21.12 18.92
C ILE A 64 -4.26 -21.06 17.62
N LEU A 65 -2.93 -20.89 17.68
CA LEU A 65 -2.10 -20.86 16.47
C LEU A 65 -1.44 -22.21 16.16
N LEU A 66 -1.16 -23.04 17.17
CA LEU A 66 -0.25 -24.19 17.03
C LEU A 66 -0.87 -25.57 17.26
N ARG A 67 -2.11 -25.70 17.77
CA ARG A 67 -2.67 -27.00 18.19
C ARG A 67 -3.98 -27.34 17.47
N SER A 68 -3.92 -28.31 16.55
CA SER A 68 -5.06 -28.83 15.76
C SER A 68 -5.96 -29.82 16.51
N ASP A 69 -5.54 -30.29 17.69
CA ASP A 69 -6.23 -31.33 18.46
C ASP A 69 -6.43 -30.88 19.91
N VAL A 70 -7.52 -30.16 20.19
CA VAL A 70 -8.06 -30.11 21.55
C VAL A 70 -9.59 -30.11 21.56
N ARG A 71 -10.16 -31.09 22.28
CA ARG A 71 -11.56 -31.13 22.73
C ARG A 71 -11.64 -30.58 24.14
N ILE A 72 -12.53 -29.63 24.38
CA ILE A 72 -12.96 -29.22 25.73
C ILE A 72 -14.48 -29.42 25.78
N ASN A 73 -14.93 -30.33 26.66
CA ASN A 73 -16.33 -30.52 27.07
C ASN A 73 -17.36 -30.63 25.93
N ASP A 74 -17.28 -31.70 25.12
CA ASP A 74 -18.26 -32.12 24.10
C ASP A 74 -18.58 -31.12 22.96
N PHE A 75 -18.00 -29.93 22.94
CA PHE A 75 -18.07 -29.01 21.80
C PHE A 75 -16.83 -29.17 20.89
N PRO A 76 -16.99 -29.56 19.62
CA PRO A 76 -15.86 -29.66 18.70
C PRO A 76 -15.40 -28.26 18.28
N LEU A 77 -14.45 -27.69 19.04
CA LEU A 77 -13.78 -26.40 18.73
C LEU A 77 -13.13 -26.37 17.32
N ASN A 78 -12.92 -27.56 16.74
CA ASN A 78 -12.50 -27.76 15.34
C ASN A 78 -13.41 -27.06 14.33
N LEU A 79 -14.69 -26.81 14.66
CA LEU A 79 -15.64 -26.11 13.79
C LEU A 79 -15.37 -24.61 13.65
N MET A 80 -14.68 -23.97 14.60
CA MET A 80 -14.37 -22.53 14.54
C MET A 80 -12.92 -22.24 14.13
N PHE A 81 -12.01 -23.17 14.38
CA PHE A 81 -10.58 -23.06 14.04
C PHE A 81 -10.31 -23.18 12.53
N TRP A 82 -10.88 -24.19 11.89
CA TRP A 82 -10.75 -24.41 10.44
C TRP A 82 -11.27 -23.23 9.59
N PRO A 83 -12.45 -22.64 9.85
CA PRO A 83 -12.90 -21.50 9.07
C PRO A 83 -12.04 -20.25 9.29
N PHE A 84 -11.46 -20.02 10.47
CA PHE A 84 -10.55 -18.90 10.70
C PHE A 84 -9.24 -19.06 9.91
N GLN A 85 -8.61 -20.24 9.93
CA GLN A 85 -7.42 -20.49 9.12
C GLN A 85 -7.71 -20.47 7.61
N ALA A 86 -8.83 -21.04 7.19
CA ALA A 86 -9.29 -20.95 5.81
C ALA A 86 -9.57 -19.50 5.39
N TYR A 87 -10.07 -18.67 6.30
CA TYR A 87 -10.27 -17.25 6.08
C TYR A 87 -8.95 -16.48 6.00
N VAL A 88 -7.97 -16.72 6.88
CA VAL A 88 -6.66 -16.03 6.81
C VAL A 88 -5.88 -16.44 5.56
N LEU A 89 -5.84 -17.74 5.25
CA LEU A 89 -5.20 -18.26 4.03
C LEU A 89 -5.98 -17.83 2.77
N GLY A 90 -7.31 -17.85 2.83
CA GLY A 90 -8.19 -17.42 1.75
C GLY A 90 -8.09 -15.93 1.48
N ALA A 91 -8.08 -15.09 2.51
CA ALA A 91 -7.89 -13.65 2.40
C ALA A 91 -6.48 -13.32 1.91
N GLY A 92 -5.44 -13.98 2.43
CA GLY A 92 -4.06 -13.81 1.95
C GLY A 92 -3.88 -14.21 0.48
N ALA A 93 -4.45 -15.36 0.10
CA ALA A 93 -4.44 -15.83 -1.29
C ALA A 93 -5.29 -14.93 -2.20
N ALA A 94 -6.46 -14.49 -1.74
CA ALA A 94 -7.32 -13.56 -2.47
C ALA A 94 -6.62 -12.23 -2.68
N ILE A 95 -6.02 -11.62 -1.65
CA ILE A 95 -5.27 -10.37 -1.78
C ILE A 95 -4.12 -10.53 -2.77
N ARG A 96 -3.41 -11.67 -2.74
CA ARG A 96 -2.31 -11.94 -3.68
C ARG A 96 -2.80 -12.15 -5.11
N ASN A 97 -3.94 -12.81 -5.31
CA ASN A 97 -4.51 -13.11 -6.62
C ASN A 97 -5.24 -11.92 -7.24
N PHE A 98 -5.94 -11.14 -6.42
CA PHE A 98 -6.64 -9.92 -6.83
C PHE A 98 -5.73 -8.71 -6.92
N SER A 99 -4.48 -8.78 -6.44
CA SER A 99 -3.52 -7.69 -6.60
C SER A 99 -3.17 -7.53 -8.08
N PRO A 100 -3.68 -6.49 -8.77
CA PRO A 100 -3.27 -6.24 -10.14
C PRO A 100 -1.78 -5.89 -10.15
N SER A 101 -1.11 -6.07 -11.29
CA SER A 101 0.28 -5.66 -11.46
C SER A 101 0.39 -4.12 -11.49
N PHE A 102 0.31 -3.48 -10.32
CA PHE A 102 0.37 -2.02 -10.17
C PHE A 102 1.62 -1.43 -10.82
N GLY A 103 2.76 -2.13 -10.76
CA GLY A 103 4.00 -1.70 -11.40
C GLY A 103 3.89 -1.55 -12.92
N LYS A 104 3.19 -2.46 -13.61
CA LYS A 104 2.98 -2.37 -15.07
C LYS A 104 2.03 -1.23 -15.44
N LEU A 105 0.96 -1.04 -14.64
CA LEU A 105 -0.01 0.03 -14.83
C LEU A 105 0.63 1.41 -14.65
N MET A 106 1.43 1.57 -13.59
CA MET A 106 2.16 2.80 -13.28
C MET A 106 3.24 3.10 -14.32
N SER A 107 4.00 2.08 -14.76
CA SER A 107 4.99 2.25 -15.82
C SER A 107 4.35 2.73 -17.13
N ARG A 108 3.21 2.14 -17.50
CA ARG A 108 2.46 2.56 -18.68
C ARG A 108 1.89 3.97 -18.56
N GLU A 109 1.40 4.34 -17.38
CA GLU A 109 0.93 5.70 -17.08
C GLU A 109 2.04 6.72 -17.27
N GLN A 110 3.23 6.46 -16.70
CA GLN A 110 4.39 7.34 -16.84
C GLN A 110 4.80 7.51 -18.31
N GLN A 111 4.75 6.43 -19.11
CA GLN A 111 5.07 6.48 -20.53
C GLN A 111 4.09 7.37 -21.30
N LEU A 112 2.78 7.22 -21.05
CA LEU A 112 1.75 8.05 -21.69
C LEU A 112 1.85 9.53 -21.27
N GLU A 113 2.16 9.80 -20.01
CA GLU A 113 2.40 11.16 -19.52
C GLU A 113 3.65 11.77 -20.15
N GLY A 114 4.72 10.97 -20.29
CA GLY A 114 5.95 11.36 -20.97
C GLY A 114 5.72 11.75 -22.42
N ASP A 115 5.02 10.91 -23.20
CA ASP A 115 4.64 11.18 -24.59
C ASP A 115 3.83 12.50 -24.70
N TYR A 116 2.89 12.73 -23.78
CA TYR A 116 2.07 13.94 -23.76
C TYR A 116 2.90 15.19 -23.46
N ARG A 117 3.81 15.13 -22.48
CA ARG A 117 4.73 16.24 -22.17
C ARG A 117 5.68 16.54 -23.32
N GLN A 118 6.18 15.50 -23.99
CA GLN A 118 7.06 15.67 -25.15
C GLN A 118 6.34 16.37 -26.30
N LEU A 119 5.07 16.05 -26.55
CA LEU A 119 4.25 16.74 -27.56
C LEU A 119 4.08 18.22 -27.24
N HIS A 120 3.77 18.57 -25.99
CA HIS A 120 3.69 19.97 -25.56
C HIS A 120 5.02 20.72 -25.68
N SER A 121 6.13 20.07 -25.33
CA SER A 121 7.46 20.64 -25.51
C SER A 121 7.74 20.91 -27.01
N ARG A 122 7.39 19.95 -27.89
CA ARG A 122 7.54 20.08 -29.34
C ARG A 122 6.70 21.23 -29.90
N LEU A 123 5.44 21.35 -29.45
CA LEU A 123 4.53 22.43 -29.84
C LEU A 123 5.12 23.79 -29.47
N ARG A 124 5.67 23.94 -28.26
CA ARG A 124 6.30 25.19 -27.82
C ARG A 124 7.51 25.56 -28.70
N THR A 125 8.40 24.60 -28.95
CA THR A 125 9.63 24.81 -29.74
C THR A 125 9.36 25.11 -31.22
N HIS A 126 8.32 24.51 -31.81
CA HIS A 126 8.02 24.64 -33.24
C HIS A 126 6.73 25.40 -33.53
N SER A 127 6.28 26.23 -32.59
CA SER A 127 5.01 26.96 -32.67
C SER A 127 4.95 27.88 -33.90
N GLU A 128 6.04 28.58 -34.22
CA GLU A 128 6.14 29.45 -35.40
C GLU A 128 6.00 28.66 -36.71
N SER A 129 6.71 27.54 -36.83
CA SER A 129 6.62 26.67 -38.01
C SER A 129 5.19 26.12 -38.19
N ILE A 130 4.55 25.68 -37.11
CA ILE A 130 3.18 25.16 -37.14
C ILE A 130 2.20 26.25 -37.57
N ALA A 131 2.36 27.48 -37.08
CA ALA A 131 1.55 28.62 -37.48
C ALA A 131 1.78 28.99 -38.96
N PHE A 132 3.03 28.99 -39.42
CA PHE A 132 3.39 29.30 -40.80
C PHE A 132 2.79 28.32 -41.82
N TYR A 133 2.76 27.02 -41.50
CA TYR A 133 2.17 25.98 -42.36
C TYR A 133 0.65 25.78 -42.15
N GLY A 134 0.00 26.56 -41.26
CA GLY A 134 -1.43 26.39 -40.96
C GLY A 134 -1.78 25.05 -40.31
N GLY A 135 -0.85 24.45 -39.56
CA GLY A 135 -0.97 23.11 -38.98
C GLY A 135 -1.73 23.03 -37.64
N GLU A 136 -2.25 24.16 -37.14
CA GLU A 136 -2.90 24.30 -35.83
C GLU A 136 -3.94 23.20 -35.55
N ARG A 137 -4.98 23.10 -36.38
CA ARG A 137 -6.08 22.12 -36.18
C ARG A 137 -5.60 20.68 -36.14
N ARG A 138 -4.56 20.35 -36.91
CA ARG A 138 -4.01 18.99 -36.95
C ARG A 138 -3.22 18.69 -35.68
N GLU A 139 -2.38 19.62 -35.24
CA GLU A 139 -1.61 19.47 -34.00
C GLU A 139 -2.52 19.44 -32.78
N GLU A 140 -3.55 20.29 -32.73
CA GLU A 140 -4.59 20.28 -31.69
C GLU A 140 -5.28 18.91 -31.60
N SER A 141 -5.79 18.39 -32.73
CA SER A 141 -6.45 17.09 -32.77
C SER A 141 -5.53 15.95 -32.30
N HIS A 142 -4.24 16.03 -32.62
CA HIS A 142 -3.24 15.05 -32.23
C HIS A 142 -2.98 15.07 -30.72
N ILE A 143 -2.79 16.26 -30.14
CA ILE A 143 -2.58 16.45 -28.70
C ILE A 143 -3.82 16.02 -27.92
N GLN A 144 -5.02 16.37 -28.40
CA GLN A 144 -6.27 16.02 -27.74
C GLN A 144 -6.52 14.50 -27.75
N GLN A 145 -6.16 13.80 -28.84
CA GLN A 145 -6.23 12.34 -28.90
C GLN A 145 -5.29 11.68 -27.88
N LYS A 146 -4.07 12.20 -27.74
CA LYS A 146 -3.09 11.70 -26.76
C LYS A 146 -3.52 11.98 -25.34
N PHE A 147 -4.06 13.17 -25.07
CA PHE A 147 -4.65 13.52 -23.78
C PHE A 147 -5.81 12.59 -23.40
N LYS A 148 -6.76 12.35 -24.32
CA LYS A 148 -7.88 11.43 -24.08
C LYS A 148 -7.41 10.01 -23.78
N THR A 149 -6.35 9.56 -24.45
CA THR A 149 -5.73 8.25 -24.19
C THR A 149 -5.11 8.18 -22.79
N LEU A 150 -4.40 9.23 -22.36
CA LEU A 150 -3.83 9.35 -21.02
C LEU A 150 -4.93 9.35 -19.94
N VAL A 151 -5.93 10.21 -20.08
CA VAL A 151 -7.06 10.30 -19.13
C VAL A 151 -7.83 8.98 -19.06
N GLY A 152 -8.07 8.33 -20.21
CA GLY A 152 -8.73 7.03 -20.26
C GLY A 152 -7.92 5.90 -19.61
N HIS A 153 -6.58 5.99 -19.60
CA HIS A 153 -5.73 5.08 -18.84
C HIS A 153 -5.79 5.39 -17.34
N MET A 154 -5.64 6.66 -16.95
CA MET A 154 -5.69 7.11 -15.56
C MET A 154 -7.02 6.76 -14.89
N SER A 155 -8.15 6.91 -15.60
CA SER A 155 -9.46 6.53 -15.08
C SER A 155 -9.60 5.02 -14.86
N ARG A 156 -8.97 4.18 -15.70
CA ARG A 156 -8.96 2.72 -15.50
C ARG A 156 -8.10 2.34 -14.30
N VAL A 157 -6.92 2.93 -14.18
CA VAL A 157 -6.03 2.73 -13.02
C VAL A 157 -6.71 3.13 -11.72
N LEU A 158 -7.42 4.26 -11.71
CA LEU A 158 -8.18 4.71 -10.53
C LEU A 158 -9.32 3.75 -10.18
N HIS A 159 -10.04 3.23 -11.18
CA HIS A 159 -11.10 2.25 -10.97
C HIS A 159 -10.56 0.94 -10.38
N ASP A 160 -9.46 0.42 -10.92
CA ASP A 160 -8.79 -0.78 -10.40
C ASP A 160 -8.28 -0.56 -8.97
N HIS A 161 -7.72 0.62 -8.68
CA HIS A 161 -7.26 0.99 -7.34
C HIS A 161 -8.41 1.06 -6.35
N TRP A 162 -9.54 1.67 -6.75
CA TRP A 162 -10.73 1.77 -5.93
C TRP A 162 -11.33 0.40 -5.64
N TRP A 163 -11.53 -0.42 -6.68
CA TRP A 163 -12.10 -1.77 -6.52
C TRP A 163 -11.25 -2.66 -5.62
N PHE A 164 -9.93 -2.69 -5.85
CA PHE A 164 -9.01 -3.44 -5.01
C PHE A 164 -8.98 -2.90 -3.57
N GLY A 165 -8.97 -1.58 -3.38
CA GLY A 165 -9.03 -0.95 -2.07
C GLY A 165 -10.28 -1.33 -1.29
N MET A 166 -11.45 -1.32 -1.94
CA MET A 166 -12.72 -1.74 -1.35
C MET A 166 -12.69 -3.21 -0.90
N ILE A 167 -12.19 -4.12 -1.75
CA ILE A 167 -12.09 -5.55 -1.40
C ILE A 167 -11.11 -5.77 -0.26
N GLN A 168 -9.96 -5.10 -0.28
CA GLN A 168 -8.95 -5.22 0.75
C GLN A 168 -9.48 -4.73 2.11
N ASP A 169 -10.13 -3.57 2.14
CA ASP A 169 -10.70 -3.02 3.38
C ASP A 169 -11.88 -3.86 3.89
N PHE A 170 -12.73 -4.35 2.98
CA PHE A 170 -13.82 -5.26 3.34
C PHE A 170 -13.31 -6.57 3.95
N LEU A 171 -12.34 -7.21 3.30
CA LEU A 171 -11.74 -8.44 3.81
C LEU A 171 -10.99 -8.14 5.12
N LEU A 172 -9.93 -7.34 5.10
CA LEU A 172 -9.03 -7.20 6.25
C LEU A 172 -9.66 -6.48 7.44
N LYS A 173 -10.34 -5.35 7.23
CA LYS A 173 -10.84 -4.53 8.35
C LYS A 173 -12.17 -5.06 8.88
N TYR A 174 -13.17 -5.21 8.00
CA TYR A 174 -14.54 -5.51 8.43
C TYR A 174 -14.78 -7.00 8.70
N LEU A 175 -14.46 -7.87 7.74
CA LEU A 175 -14.60 -9.32 7.95
C LEU A 175 -13.61 -9.83 8.99
N GLY A 176 -12.36 -9.35 8.96
CA GLY A 176 -11.32 -9.72 9.92
C GLY A 176 -11.73 -9.40 11.37
N ALA A 177 -12.18 -8.17 11.61
CA ALA A 177 -12.69 -7.78 12.93
C ALA A 177 -13.93 -8.58 13.34
N THR A 178 -14.87 -8.85 12.43
CA THR A 178 -16.10 -9.60 12.73
C THR A 178 -15.78 -11.04 13.16
N PHE A 179 -14.93 -11.75 12.41
CA PHE A 179 -14.50 -13.10 12.77
C PHE A 179 -13.74 -13.13 14.10
N ALA A 180 -12.89 -12.13 14.36
CA ALA A 180 -12.15 -12.05 15.60
C ALA A 180 -13.05 -11.76 16.82
N VAL A 181 -14.10 -10.96 16.67
CA VAL A 181 -15.09 -10.74 17.73
C VAL A 181 -15.89 -12.02 18.03
N ILE A 182 -16.31 -12.76 17.00
CA ILE A 182 -16.99 -14.05 17.19
C ILE A 182 -16.13 -15.02 18.01
N LEU A 183 -14.81 -15.05 17.75
CA LEU A 183 -13.87 -15.90 18.46
C LEU A 183 -13.75 -15.55 19.96
N ILE A 184 -13.84 -14.27 20.31
CA ILE A 184 -13.78 -13.82 21.73
C ILE A 184 -15.08 -14.09 22.49
N ILE A 185 -16.23 -14.13 21.82
CA ILE A 185 -17.52 -14.35 22.49
C ILE A 185 -17.59 -15.75 23.12
N GLU A 186 -17.03 -16.78 22.48
CA GLU A 186 -17.08 -18.16 22.98
C GLU A 186 -16.45 -18.35 24.38
N PRO A 187 -15.19 -17.96 24.66
CA PRO A 187 -14.59 -18.10 25.99
C PRO A 187 -15.28 -17.26 27.08
N PHE A 188 -15.95 -16.16 26.70
CA PHE A 188 -16.75 -15.35 27.62
C PHE A 188 -18.05 -16.04 28.07
N PHE A 189 -18.66 -16.87 27.22
CA PHE A 189 -19.90 -17.58 27.53
C PHE A 189 -19.70 -19.02 28.03
N SER A 190 -18.60 -19.69 27.67
CA SER A 190 -18.33 -21.10 28.00
C SER A 190 -17.25 -21.35 29.08
N GLY A 191 -16.45 -20.32 29.43
CA GLY A 191 -15.36 -20.44 30.41
C GLY A 191 -15.76 -20.28 31.88
N HIS A 192 -14.77 -20.39 32.78
CA HIS A 192 -14.84 -20.12 34.24
C HIS A 192 -15.25 -18.67 34.61
N LEU A 193 -15.57 -17.84 33.60
CA LEU A 193 -16.01 -16.44 33.73
C LEU A 193 -17.55 -16.32 33.67
N ARG A 194 -18.29 -17.39 33.95
CA ARG A 194 -19.74 -17.30 34.15
C ARG A 194 -20.03 -16.27 35.24
N PRO A 195 -20.91 -15.29 35.00
CA PRO A 195 -21.18 -14.27 35.98
C PRO A 195 -21.72 -14.94 37.24
N ASP A 196 -21.08 -14.70 38.38
CA ASP A 196 -21.78 -14.83 39.65
C ASP A 196 -23.08 -14.03 39.55
N SER A 197 -24.14 -14.50 40.20
CA SER A 197 -25.50 -13.93 40.11
C SER A 197 -25.63 -12.45 40.52
N SER A 198 -24.52 -11.79 40.87
CA SER A 198 -24.42 -10.38 41.21
C SER A 198 -24.51 -9.46 39.97
N THR A 199 -25.18 -8.32 40.15
CA THR A 199 -25.28 -7.26 39.12
C THR A 199 -23.93 -6.62 38.80
N LEU A 200 -23.00 -6.59 39.77
CA LEU A 200 -21.65 -6.05 39.63
C LEU A 200 -20.80 -6.89 38.67
N GLY A 201 -20.81 -8.23 38.80
CA GLY A 201 -20.04 -9.12 37.94
C GLY A 201 -20.51 -9.10 36.47
N ARG A 202 -21.81 -8.91 36.24
CA ARG A 202 -22.36 -8.74 34.88
C ARG A 202 -21.93 -7.42 34.23
N ALA A 203 -21.86 -6.34 35.01
CA ALA A 203 -21.39 -5.04 34.51
C ALA A 203 -19.89 -5.07 34.16
N GLU A 204 -19.07 -5.71 35.00
CA GLU A 204 -17.65 -5.90 34.76
C GLU A 204 -17.37 -6.77 33.52
N MET A 205 -18.13 -7.86 33.35
CA MET A 205 -18.05 -8.71 32.16
C MET A 205 -18.37 -7.94 30.87
N LEU A 206 -19.45 -7.14 30.85
CA LEU A 206 -19.82 -6.34 29.68
C LEU A 206 -18.79 -5.27 29.37
N SER A 207 -18.22 -4.63 30.40
CA SER A 207 -17.14 -3.66 30.23
C SER A 207 -15.90 -4.31 29.61
N ASN A 208 -15.49 -5.47 30.12
CA ASN A 208 -14.35 -6.21 29.59
C ASN A 208 -14.60 -6.68 28.15
N LEU A 209 -15.79 -7.23 27.86
CA LEU A 209 -16.17 -7.63 26.51
C LEU A 209 -16.11 -6.44 25.53
N ARG A 210 -16.68 -5.29 25.91
CA ARG A 210 -16.62 -4.07 25.09
C ARG A 210 -15.18 -3.61 24.87
N TYR A 211 -14.34 -3.63 25.91
CA TYR A 211 -12.92 -3.27 25.80
C TYR A 211 -12.18 -4.21 24.84
N HIS A 212 -12.38 -5.53 24.95
CA HIS A 212 -11.74 -6.51 24.06
C HIS A 212 -12.20 -6.38 22.60
N THR A 213 -13.50 -6.18 22.37
CA THR A 213 -14.02 -5.90 21.04
C THR A 213 -13.39 -4.63 20.46
N SER A 214 -13.26 -3.57 21.25
CA SER A 214 -12.63 -2.33 20.81
C SER A 214 -11.14 -2.53 20.47
N VAL A 215 -10.39 -3.27 21.29
CA VAL A 215 -8.96 -3.56 21.04
C VAL A 215 -8.77 -4.36 19.76
N ILE A 216 -9.63 -5.35 19.50
CA ILE A 216 -9.59 -6.12 18.24
C ILE A 216 -9.89 -5.24 17.03
N ILE A 217 -10.95 -4.42 17.11
CA ILE A 217 -11.32 -3.55 15.98
C ILE A 217 -10.16 -2.61 15.65
N SER A 218 -9.56 -1.99 16.67
CA SER A 218 -8.39 -1.11 16.49
C SER A 218 -7.17 -1.86 15.94
N LEU A 219 -6.93 -3.11 16.35
CA LEU A 219 -5.86 -3.95 15.81
C LEU A 219 -6.06 -4.26 14.32
N PHE A 220 -7.27 -4.67 13.91
CA PHE A 220 -7.55 -4.96 12.51
C PHE A 220 -7.54 -3.69 11.65
N GLN A 221 -7.91 -2.55 12.23
CA GLN A 221 -7.80 -1.26 11.56
C GLN A 221 -6.33 -0.88 11.31
N SER A 222 -5.44 -1.04 12.30
CA SER A 222 -4.00 -0.77 12.11
C SER A 222 -3.35 -1.75 11.15
N LEU A 223 -3.70 -3.05 11.22
CA LEU A 223 -3.29 -4.06 10.24
C LEU A 223 -3.75 -3.72 8.81
N GLY A 224 -4.96 -3.20 8.66
CA GLY A 224 -5.47 -2.70 7.38
C GLY A 224 -4.62 -1.56 6.83
N THR A 225 -4.25 -0.59 7.68
CA THR A 225 -3.35 0.52 7.32
C THR A 225 -1.97 0.03 6.90
N LEU A 226 -1.36 -0.90 7.65
CA LEU A 226 -0.06 -1.51 7.30
C LEU A 226 -0.11 -2.22 5.95
N SER A 227 -1.22 -2.91 5.65
CA SER A 227 -1.40 -3.57 4.36
C SER A 227 -1.48 -2.58 3.19
N ILE A 228 -2.03 -1.38 3.40
CA ILE A 228 -2.02 -0.30 2.40
C ILE A 228 -0.61 0.28 2.26
N SER A 229 0.11 0.47 3.36
CA SER A 229 1.48 1.00 3.33
C SER A 229 2.43 0.12 2.53
N ALA A 230 2.31 -1.21 2.59
CA ALA A 230 3.10 -2.11 1.76
C ALA A 230 3.01 -1.76 0.25
N ARG A 231 1.87 -1.24 -0.22
CA ARG A 231 1.72 -0.75 -1.61
C ARG A 231 2.39 0.61 -1.81
N ARG A 232 2.24 1.53 -0.85
CA ARG A 232 2.92 2.84 -0.89
C ARG A 232 4.44 2.68 -0.91
N LEU A 233 4.98 1.75 -0.14
CA LEU A 233 6.41 1.37 -0.13
C LEU A 233 6.87 0.81 -1.49
N ASN A 234 6.08 -0.04 -2.14
CA ASN A 234 6.40 -0.52 -3.49
C ASN A 234 6.46 0.63 -4.51
N ARG A 235 5.56 1.62 -4.41
CA ARG A 235 5.61 2.83 -5.25
C ARG A 235 6.83 3.69 -4.93
N LEU A 236 7.16 3.83 -3.65
CA LEU A 236 8.33 4.56 -3.17
C LEU A 236 9.64 3.94 -3.67
N SER A 237 9.73 2.60 -3.72
CA SER A 237 10.86 1.89 -4.32
C SER A 237 11.09 2.31 -5.77
N GLY A 238 10.03 2.51 -6.54
CA GLY A 238 10.15 2.97 -7.93
C GLY A 238 10.76 4.37 -8.07
N TYR A 239 10.46 5.28 -7.13
CA TYR A 239 11.13 6.59 -7.07
C TYR A 239 12.59 6.46 -6.60
N ALA A 240 12.84 5.63 -5.60
CA ALA A 240 14.19 5.36 -5.09
C ALA A 240 15.10 4.78 -6.18
N ASP A 241 14.60 3.82 -6.97
CA ASP A 241 15.34 3.20 -8.08
C ASP A 241 15.71 4.24 -9.15
N ARG A 242 14.78 5.13 -9.51
CA ARG A 242 15.04 6.21 -10.49
C ARG A 242 16.05 7.24 -9.99
N ILE A 243 16.01 7.57 -8.69
CA ILE A 243 16.96 8.49 -8.05
C ILE A 243 18.33 7.82 -7.94
N TYR A 244 18.37 6.54 -7.57
CA TYR A 244 19.59 5.75 -7.50
C TYR A 244 20.27 5.63 -8.86
N GLU A 245 19.50 5.33 -9.92
CA GLU A 245 19.99 5.30 -11.30
C GLU A 245 20.61 6.66 -11.69
N LEU A 246 19.94 7.76 -11.38
CA LEU A 246 20.46 9.11 -11.62
C LEU A 246 21.77 9.37 -10.86
N MET A 247 21.83 9.02 -9.58
CA MET A 247 23.03 9.18 -8.76
C MET A 247 24.19 8.30 -9.25
N ALA A 248 23.91 7.07 -9.69
CA ALA A 248 24.89 6.14 -10.20
C ALA A 248 25.52 6.66 -11.51
N VAL A 249 24.70 7.07 -12.48
CA VAL A 249 25.15 7.63 -13.76
C VAL A 249 25.91 8.95 -13.55
N SER A 250 25.43 9.81 -12.64
CA SER A 250 26.13 11.05 -12.30
C SER A 250 27.51 10.79 -11.70
N ARG A 251 27.66 9.75 -10.87
CA ARG A 251 28.94 9.37 -10.26
C ARG A 251 29.88 8.74 -11.29
N GLU A 252 29.35 7.92 -12.20
CA GLU A 252 30.14 7.35 -13.31
C GLU A 252 30.73 8.47 -14.18
N LEU A 253 29.91 9.44 -14.56
CA LEU A 253 30.33 10.56 -15.40
C LEU A 253 31.29 11.53 -14.69
N SER A 254 31.18 11.72 -13.37
CA SER A 254 32.13 12.54 -12.61
C SER A 254 33.52 11.89 -12.52
N LEU A 255 33.59 10.57 -12.35
CA LEU A 255 34.85 9.83 -12.27
C LEU A 255 35.60 9.78 -13.61
N VAL A 256 34.86 9.76 -14.72
CA VAL A 256 35.44 9.87 -16.07
C VAL A 256 36.01 11.27 -16.31
N ASP A 257 35.37 12.32 -15.80
CA ASP A 257 35.87 13.69 -15.89
C ASP A 257 37.22 13.82 -15.14
N GLU A 258 37.30 13.31 -13.90
CA GLU A 258 38.53 13.31 -13.10
C GLU A 258 39.69 12.55 -13.78
N LYS A 259 39.42 11.39 -14.39
CA LYS A 259 40.43 10.61 -15.12
C LYS A 259 40.88 11.27 -16.43
N SER A 260 40.04 12.10 -17.03
CA SER A 260 40.39 12.83 -18.26
C SER A 260 41.21 14.11 -17.99
N SER A 261 41.20 14.58 -16.74
CA SER A 261 41.96 15.75 -16.28
C SER A 261 43.33 15.43 -15.68
N LEU A 262 43.69 14.14 -15.56
CA LEU A 262 45.01 13.64 -15.17
C LEU A 262 45.78 13.15 -16.40
#